data_AF-A0AAE0RRS8-F1
#
_entry.id   AF-A0AAE0RRS8-F1
#
_cell.length_a   1.000
_cell.length_b   1.000
_cell.length_c   1.000
_cell.angle_alpha   90.00
_cell.angle_beta   90.00
_cell.angle_gamma   90.00
#
_symmetry.space_group_name_H-M   'P 1'
#
loop_
_entity.id
_entity.type
_entity.pdbx_description
1 polymer ?
#
loop_
_entity_poly.entity_id
_entity_poly.type
_entity_poly.pdbx_seq_one_letter_code
_entity_poly.pdbx_strand_id
1 'polypeptide(L)'
;MKERMRNINECLNTRLNNCSQIDTCLNTDGDYTCSCSIGFRLENDGRTCTECDQYHYGPNCSASCNCGIGADRCDPIKGCVCREGWGGEKCTLDKNECTAIPSPCHGQNTVCINTNGSFICACATGFKNSSSGCKDINECIDPFWNECDQICINKDGYYTCVCEQGFLKDENSCQDIDECAGQNDCNHFCENTPGGYRCTCEEGFKLNVSDKRTCIRKN
;
A
#
# COMPACT_ATOMS: atom_id res chain seq x y z
N MET A 1 -59.05 0.29 -58.92
CA MET A 1 -58.72 -0.25 -57.58
C MET A 1 -57.29 -0.76 -57.65
N LYS A 2 -56.32 -0.05 -57.06
CA LYS A 2 -54.95 -0.56 -56.95
C LYS A 2 -54.94 -1.55 -55.80
N GLU A 3 -54.77 -2.84 -56.09
CA GLU A 3 -54.49 -3.83 -55.05
C GLU A 3 -53.27 -3.35 -54.26
N ARG A 4 -53.46 -3.14 -52.95
CA ARG A 4 -52.34 -3.01 -52.02
C ARG A 4 -51.61 -4.35 -52.07
N MET A 5 -50.46 -4.41 -52.74
CA MET A 5 -49.53 -5.53 -52.58
C MET A 5 -49.33 -5.70 -51.08
N ARG A 6 -49.69 -6.87 -50.54
CA ARG A 6 -49.41 -7.17 -49.15
C ARG A 6 -47.89 -7.23 -49.04
N ASN A 7 -47.33 -6.37 -48.21
CA ASN A 7 -45.94 -6.47 -47.79
C ASN A 7 -45.70 -7.91 -47.28
N ILE A 8 -44.80 -8.62 -47.95
CA ILE A 8 -44.40 -9.97 -47.57
C ILE A 8 -43.37 -9.78 -46.47
N ASN A 9 -43.51 -10.46 -45.33
CA ASN A 9 -42.48 -10.39 -44.30
C ASN A 9 -41.38 -11.41 -44.61
N GLU A 10 -40.29 -10.97 -45.25
CA GLU A 10 -39.18 -11.85 -45.62
C GLU A 10 -38.45 -12.41 -44.39
N CYS A 11 -38.45 -11.69 -43.27
CA CYS A 11 -37.81 -12.13 -42.03
C CYS A 11 -38.47 -13.37 -41.42
N LEU A 12 -39.77 -13.59 -41.66
CA LEU A 12 -40.50 -14.79 -41.23
C LEU A 12 -40.31 -15.98 -42.18
N ASN A 13 -39.62 -15.79 -43.30
CA ASN A 13 -39.41 -16.82 -44.32
C ASN A 13 -37.93 -17.20 -44.44
N THR A 14 -37.58 -18.38 -43.94
CA THR A 14 -36.20 -18.92 -43.93
C THR A 14 -35.59 -19.13 -45.32
N ARG A 15 -36.38 -19.09 -46.39
CA ARG A 15 -35.89 -19.15 -47.78
C ARG A 15 -35.64 -17.78 -48.40
N LEU A 16 -36.20 -16.71 -47.82
CA LEU A 16 -36.06 -15.33 -48.30
C LEU A 16 -35.13 -14.50 -47.42
N ASN A 17 -35.06 -14.81 -46.12
CA ASN A 17 -34.11 -14.21 -45.18
C ASN A 17 -32.69 -14.69 -45.49
N ASN A 18 -31.88 -13.79 -46.05
CA ASN A 18 -30.47 -14.04 -46.35
C ASN A 18 -29.53 -13.26 -45.41
N CYS A 19 -30.01 -12.81 -44.25
CA CYS A 19 -29.18 -12.21 -43.21
C CYS A 19 -28.35 -13.29 -42.52
N SER A 20 -27.06 -13.03 -42.35
CA SER A 20 -26.15 -13.93 -41.62
C SER A 20 -26.53 -14.13 -40.15
N GLN A 21 -27.15 -13.12 -39.53
CA GLN A 21 -27.79 -13.21 -38.23
C GLN A 21 -29.30 -13.12 -38.43
N ILE A 22 -30.02 -14.17 -38.04
CA ILE A 22 -31.46 -14.30 -38.32
C ILE A 22 -32.29 -13.34 -37.46
N ASP A 23 -31.87 -13.12 -36.21
CA ASP A 23 -32.58 -12.31 -35.21
C ASP A 23 -32.48 -10.79 -35.45
N THR A 24 -31.69 -10.37 -36.45
CA THR A 24 -31.40 -8.96 -36.75
C THR A 24 -32.01 -8.51 -38.09
N CYS A 25 -32.87 -9.33 -38.69
CA CYS A 25 -33.64 -8.99 -39.88
C CYS A 25 -34.77 -7.99 -39.54
N LEU A 26 -34.85 -6.91 -40.30
CA LEU A 26 -35.85 -5.85 -40.16
C LEU A 26 -36.71 -5.79 -41.42
N ASN A 27 -38.00 -6.11 -41.30
CA ASN A 27 -38.94 -6.01 -42.40
C ASN A 27 -39.27 -4.55 -42.71
N THR A 28 -39.17 -4.13 -43.97
CA THR A 28 -39.47 -2.76 -44.43
C THR A 28 -40.62 -2.77 -45.44
N ASP A 29 -41.10 -1.59 -45.89
CA ASP A 29 -42.22 -1.54 -46.83
C ASP A 29 -41.79 -1.88 -48.26
N GLY A 30 -41.93 -3.16 -48.63
CA GLY A 30 -41.59 -3.68 -49.95
C GLY A 30 -40.22 -4.35 -50.07
N ASP A 31 -39.46 -4.46 -48.96
CA ASP A 31 -38.16 -5.15 -48.88
C ASP A 31 -37.80 -5.45 -47.40
N TYR A 32 -36.62 -5.99 -47.13
CA TYR A 32 -36.07 -6.17 -45.78
C TYR A 32 -34.60 -5.69 -45.68
N THR A 33 -34.17 -5.33 -44.47
CA THR A 33 -32.77 -4.99 -44.18
C THR A 33 -32.17 -5.89 -43.11
N CYS A 34 -30.87 -6.15 -43.20
CA CYS A 34 -30.14 -6.86 -42.15
C CYS A 34 -29.42 -5.84 -41.27
N SER A 35 -29.44 -6.08 -39.96
CA SER A 35 -28.55 -5.44 -39.00
C SER A 35 -27.64 -6.49 -38.36
N CYS A 36 -26.68 -6.08 -37.53
CA CYS A 36 -25.82 -7.00 -36.80
C CYS A 36 -25.91 -6.74 -35.30
N SER A 37 -25.75 -7.82 -34.52
CA SER A 37 -25.62 -7.77 -33.07
C SER A 37 -24.38 -6.98 -32.67
N ILE A 38 -24.38 -6.44 -31.45
CA ILE A 38 -23.21 -5.75 -30.90
C ILE A 38 -21.96 -6.64 -30.96
N GLY A 39 -20.81 -6.07 -31.34
CA GLY A 39 -19.57 -6.81 -31.58
C GLY A 39 -19.41 -7.34 -33.01
N PHE A 40 -20.34 -7.01 -33.90
CA PHE A 40 -20.25 -7.33 -35.32
C PHE A 40 -20.52 -6.08 -36.19
N ARG A 41 -19.97 -6.06 -37.40
CA ARG A 41 -20.27 -5.08 -38.45
C ARG A 41 -20.90 -5.72 -39.66
N LEU A 42 -21.81 -5.00 -40.31
CA LEU A 42 -22.40 -5.40 -41.58
C LEU A 42 -21.43 -5.10 -42.72
N GLU A 43 -21.12 -6.11 -43.52
CA GLU A 43 -20.27 -5.98 -44.70
C GLU A 43 -21.00 -5.29 -45.86
N ASN A 44 -20.24 -4.93 -46.91
CA ASN A 44 -20.77 -4.20 -48.08
C ASN A 44 -21.86 -4.94 -48.85
N ASP A 45 -22.02 -6.26 -48.65
CA ASP A 45 -23.10 -7.06 -49.22
C ASP A 45 -24.46 -6.81 -48.56
N GLY A 46 -24.49 -6.05 -47.44
CA GLY A 46 -25.68 -5.73 -46.68
C GLY A 46 -26.28 -6.91 -45.93
N ARG A 47 -25.56 -8.02 -45.79
CA ARG A 47 -26.11 -9.31 -45.30
C ARG A 47 -25.17 -10.07 -44.36
N THR A 48 -23.86 -9.97 -44.57
CA THR A 48 -22.85 -10.69 -43.80
C THR A 48 -22.39 -9.86 -42.60
N CYS A 49 -22.45 -10.45 -41.40
CA CYS A 49 -21.97 -9.87 -40.16
C CYS A 49 -20.60 -10.45 -39.83
N THR A 50 -19.57 -9.61 -39.77
CA THR A 50 -18.22 -10.00 -39.35
C THR A 50 -17.94 -9.49 -37.95
N GLU A 51 -17.27 -10.30 -37.13
CA GLU A 51 -16.89 -9.90 -35.78
C GLU A 51 -15.90 -8.73 -35.84
N CYS A 52 -15.96 -7.85 -34.84
CA CYS A 52 -14.99 -6.75 -34.74
C CYS A 52 -13.56 -7.27 -34.63
N ASP A 53 -12.62 -6.52 -35.20
CA ASP A 53 -11.20 -6.83 -35.07
C ASP A 53 -10.68 -6.51 -33.66
N GLN A 54 -9.43 -6.87 -33.39
CA GLN A 54 -8.78 -6.64 -32.09
C GLN A 54 -8.60 -5.16 -31.70
N TYR A 55 -9.02 -4.22 -32.56
CA TYR A 55 -8.89 -2.78 -32.35
C TYR A 55 -10.24 -2.05 -32.28
N HIS A 56 -11.36 -2.74 -32.46
CA HIS A 56 -12.69 -2.14 -32.48
C HIS A 56 -13.71 -2.96 -31.69
N TYR A 57 -14.76 -2.28 -31.22
CA TYR A 57 -15.84 -2.90 -30.46
C TYR A 57 -17.16 -2.13 -30.61
N GLY A 58 -18.23 -2.71 -30.06
CA GLY A 58 -19.53 -2.07 -30.00
C GLY A 58 -20.37 -2.27 -31.27
N PRO A 59 -21.45 -1.49 -31.46
CA PRO A 59 -22.34 -1.64 -32.60
C PRO A 59 -21.61 -1.23 -33.89
N ASN A 60 -21.67 -2.08 -34.92
CA ASN A 60 -20.96 -1.86 -36.19
C ASN A 60 -19.45 -1.60 -36.03
N CYS A 61 -18.84 -2.03 -34.93
CA CYS A 61 -17.42 -1.81 -34.63
C CYS A 61 -17.02 -0.32 -34.67
N SER A 62 -17.93 0.59 -34.29
CA SER A 62 -17.70 2.04 -34.41
C SER A 62 -16.77 2.61 -33.35
N ALA A 63 -16.54 1.90 -32.25
CA ALA A 63 -15.66 2.34 -31.16
C ALA A 63 -14.29 1.69 -31.26
N SER A 64 -13.23 2.45 -30.98
CA SER A 64 -11.85 1.96 -31.02
C SER A 64 -11.34 1.55 -29.63
N CYS A 65 -10.66 0.41 -29.57
CA CYS A 65 -10.00 -0.13 -28.39
C CYS A 65 -8.63 0.54 -28.15
N ASN A 66 -8.64 1.77 -27.64
CA ASN A 66 -7.43 2.47 -27.20
C ASN A 66 -7.11 2.10 -25.74
N CYS A 67 -6.78 0.83 -25.51
CA CYS A 67 -6.54 0.30 -24.17
C CYS A 67 -5.14 0.63 -23.64
N GLY A 68 -5.03 0.79 -22.33
CA GLY A 68 -3.80 1.11 -21.61
C GLY A 68 -2.97 -0.12 -21.26
N ILE A 69 -1.89 0.12 -20.50
CA ILE A 69 -0.90 -0.92 -20.12
C ILE A 69 -1.51 -2.10 -19.35
N GLY A 70 -2.60 -1.87 -18.62
CA GLY A 70 -3.32 -2.87 -17.85
C GLY A 70 -4.30 -3.72 -18.64
N ALA A 71 -4.37 -3.54 -19.97
CA ALA A 71 -5.30 -4.28 -20.80
C ALA A 71 -4.82 -5.72 -21.05
N ASP A 72 -5.74 -6.66 -20.93
CA ASP A 72 -5.57 -8.05 -21.33
C ASP A 72 -5.89 -8.20 -22.83
N ARG A 73 -7.08 -7.75 -23.24
CA ARG A 73 -7.55 -7.80 -24.63
C ARG A 73 -8.64 -6.76 -24.93
N CYS A 74 -8.93 -6.58 -26.21
CA CYS A 74 -10.14 -5.91 -26.68
C CYS A 74 -11.24 -6.96 -26.91
N ASP A 75 -12.34 -6.85 -26.18
CA ASP A 75 -13.55 -7.66 -26.37
C ASP A 75 -14.47 -6.96 -27.38
N PRO A 76 -14.97 -7.67 -28.42
CA PRO A 76 -15.80 -7.07 -29.46
C PRO A 76 -17.07 -6.37 -28.94
N ILE A 77 -17.57 -6.76 -27.76
CA ILE A 77 -18.78 -6.19 -27.17
C ILE A 77 -18.43 -5.14 -26.12
N LYS A 78 -17.52 -5.47 -25.20
CA LYS A 78 -17.24 -4.66 -24.01
C LYS A 78 -16.13 -3.63 -24.19
N GLY A 79 -15.30 -3.78 -25.22
CA GLY A 79 -14.09 -2.97 -25.38
C GLY A 79 -12.95 -3.50 -24.51
N CYS A 80 -12.21 -2.61 -23.85
CA CYS A 80 -11.02 -3.00 -23.09
C CYS A 80 -11.37 -3.90 -21.90
N VAL A 81 -10.81 -5.11 -21.89
CA VAL A 81 -10.86 -6.03 -20.75
C VAL A 81 -9.56 -5.88 -19.98
N CYS A 82 -9.64 -5.53 -18.70
CA CYS A 82 -8.49 -5.28 -17.87
C CYS A 82 -7.97 -6.56 -17.21
N ARG A 83 -6.64 -6.65 -17.05
CA ARG A 83 -6.00 -7.67 -16.22
C ARG A 83 -6.39 -7.47 -14.75
N GLU A 84 -6.16 -8.50 -13.94
CA GLU A 84 -6.20 -8.37 -12.49
C GLU A 84 -5.27 -7.23 -12.03
N GLY A 85 -5.69 -6.49 -11.00
CA GLY A 85 -5.00 -5.26 -10.56
C GLY A 85 -5.27 -4.00 -11.39
N TRP A 86 -6.03 -4.09 -12.49
CA TRP A 86 -6.32 -2.93 -13.36
C TRP A 86 -7.81 -2.62 -13.49
N GLY A 87 -8.14 -1.35 -13.69
CA GLY A 87 -9.50 -0.85 -13.82
C GLY A 87 -9.62 0.41 -14.69
N GLY A 88 -10.86 0.94 -14.72
CA GLY A 88 -11.26 2.02 -15.62
C GLY A 88 -11.60 1.52 -17.04
N GLU A 89 -12.28 2.34 -17.81
CA GLU A 89 -12.75 2.02 -19.18
C GLU A 89 -11.59 1.62 -20.11
N LYS A 90 -10.40 2.19 -19.90
CA LYS A 90 -9.20 1.94 -20.71
C LYS A 90 -8.14 1.12 -20.00
N CYS A 91 -8.40 0.53 -18.82
CA CYS A 91 -7.40 -0.25 -18.08
C CYS A 91 -6.11 0.53 -17.77
N THR A 92 -6.24 1.84 -17.50
CA THR A 92 -5.13 2.72 -17.12
C THR A 92 -5.11 3.01 -15.63
N LEU A 93 -6.16 2.62 -14.90
CA LEU A 93 -6.25 2.86 -13.47
C LEU A 93 -5.73 1.62 -12.75
N ASP A 94 -4.71 1.84 -11.94
CA ASP A 94 -4.24 0.85 -10.99
C ASP A 94 -5.30 0.67 -9.88
N LYS A 95 -5.63 -0.59 -9.56
CA LYS A 95 -6.56 -0.90 -8.48
C LYS A 95 -5.76 -1.06 -7.21
N ASN A 96 -6.01 -0.20 -6.22
CA ASN A 96 -5.37 -0.35 -4.94
C ASN A 96 -5.94 -1.54 -4.14
N GLU A 97 -5.28 -2.70 -4.18
CA GLU A 97 -5.75 -3.90 -3.48
C GLU A 97 -5.68 -3.74 -1.95
N CYS A 98 -4.79 -2.89 -1.45
CA CYS A 98 -4.67 -2.61 -0.01
C CYS A 98 -5.90 -1.94 0.58
N THR A 99 -6.69 -1.24 -0.25
CA THR A 99 -7.96 -0.64 0.17
C THR A 99 -9.18 -1.40 -0.33
N ALA A 100 -9.06 -2.11 -1.46
CA ALA A 100 -10.15 -2.84 -2.07
C ALA A 100 -10.40 -4.23 -1.46
N ILE A 101 -9.36 -4.90 -0.96
CA ILE A 101 -9.44 -6.25 -0.39
C ILE A 101 -9.27 -6.16 1.14
N PRO A 102 -10.22 -6.66 1.94
CA PRO A 102 -10.02 -6.77 3.39
C PRO A 102 -8.89 -7.73 3.73
N SER A 103 -7.88 -7.26 4.49
CA SER A 103 -6.72 -8.05 4.93
C SER A 103 -6.01 -8.82 3.80
N PRO A 104 -5.49 -8.12 2.78
CA PRO A 104 -4.87 -8.75 1.60
C PRO A 104 -3.54 -9.44 1.93
N CYS A 105 -2.90 -9.02 3.03
CA CYS A 105 -1.69 -9.65 3.54
C CYS A 105 -2.04 -10.57 4.71
N HIS A 106 -1.62 -11.83 4.58
CA HIS A 106 -1.76 -12.84 5.63
C HIS A 106 -0.51 -12.86 6.51
N GLY A 107 -0.71 -12.80 7.83
CA GLY A 107 0.38 -12.83 8.80
C GLY A 107 0.22 -11.74 9.86
N GLN A 108 0.92 -11.91 10.98
CA GLN A 108 1.00 -10.88 12.00
C GLN A 108 2.11 -9.89 11.64
N ASN A 109 1.92 -8.61 12.00
CA ASN A 109 2.90 -7.54 11.76
C ASN A 109 3.30 -7.37 10.29
N THR A 110 2.33 -7.57 9.38
CA THR A 110 2.49 -7.32 7.94
C THR A 110 1.74 -6.06 7.51
N VAL A 111 2.29 -5.34 6.54
CA VAL A 111 1.68 -4.18 5.90
C VAL A 111 1.51 -4.45 4.41
N CYS A 112 0.37 -4.01 3.85
CA CYS A 112 0.13 -4.04 2.42
C CYS A 112 0.69 -2.77 1.78
N ILE A 113 1.43 -2.95 0.67
CA ILE A 113 1.97 -1.86 -0.12
C ILE A 113 1.44 -2.02 -1.55
N ASN A 114 0.67 -1.04 -2.00
CA ASN A 114 0.13 -1.02 -3.35
C ASN A 114 1.24 -0.79 -4.37
N THR A 115 1.21 -1.54 -5.46
CA THR A 115 2.15 -1.40 -6.59
C THR A 115 1.38 -1.31 -7.89
N ASN A 116 2.01 -0.87 -8.96
CA ASN A 116 1.28 -0.71 -10.22
C ASN A 116 0.95 -2.08 -10.84
N GLY A 117 -0.34 -2.43 -10.86
CA GLY A 117 -0.91 -3.67 -11.37
C GLY A 117 -0.95 -4.83 -10.37
N SER A 118 -0.59 -4.61 -9.09
CA SER A 118 -0.62 -5.62 -8.03
C SER A 118 -0.32 -4.99 -6.66
N PHE A 119 -0.11 -5.80 -5.64
CA PHE A 119 0.37 -5.35 -4.34
C PHE A 119 1.46 -6.29 -3.80
N ILE A 120 2.22 -5.80 -2.83
CA ILE A 120 3.17 -6.61 -2.08
C ILE A 120 2.89 -6.54 -0.58
N CYS A 121 3.23 -7.62 0.12
CA CYS A 121 3.17 -7.69 1.57
C CYS A 121 4.57 -7.61 2.15
N ALA A 122 4.78 -6.65 3.05
CA ALA A 122 6.04 -6.45 3.74
C ALA A 122 5.84 -6.54 5.26
N CYS A 123 6.93 -6.69 6.00
CA CYS A 123 6.86 -6.56 7.46
C CYS A 123 6.64 -5.10 7.87
N ALA A 124 5.87 -4.90 8.92
CA ALA A 124 5.69 -3.60 9.54
C ALA A 124 7.04 -3.05 10.05
N THR A 125 7.12 -1.74 10.25
CA THR A 125 8.29 -1.09 10.87
C THR A 125 8.63 -1.76 12.20
N GLY A 126 9.93 -2.02 12.44
CA GLY A 126 10.39 -2.77 13.61
C GLY A 126 10.37 -4.30 13.43
N PHE A 127 9.92 -4.81 12.29
CA PHE A 127 9.89 -6.25 11.99
C PHE A 127 10.69 -6.59 10.74
N LYS A 128 11.28 -7.78 10.73
CA LYS A 128 12.02 -8.35 9.58
C LYS A 128 11.46 -9.69 9.16
N ASN A 129 11.61 -10.00 7.88
CA ASN A 129 11.21 -11.29 7.34
C ASN A 129 12.05 -12.43 7.95
N SER A 130 11.38 -13.51 8.34
CA SER A 130 11.98 -14.72 8.89
C SER A 130 11.26 -15.96 8.34
N SER A 131 11.77 -17.15 8.64
CA SER A 131 11.17 -18.43 8.16
C SER A 131 9.75 -18.66 8.68
N SER A 132 9.36 -18.01 9.78
CA SER A 132 8.03 -18.08 10.38
C SER A 132 7.18 -16.81 10.18
N GLY A 133 7.54 -15.96 9.21
CA GLY A 133 6.89 -14.66 8.96
C GLY A 133 7.65 -13.48 9.56
N CYS A 134 6.94 -12.39 9.84
CA CYS A 134 7.54 -11.17 10.36
C CYS A 134 7.91 -11.31 11.84
N LYS A 135 9.20 -11.24 12.12
CA LYS A 135 9.76 -11.32 13.47
C LYS A 135 10.28 -9.96 13.89
N ASP A 136 10.06 -9.63 15.15
CA ASP A 136 10.61 -8.45 15.80
C ASP A 136 12.12 -8.30 15.55
N ILE A 137 12.54 -7.08 15.24
CA ILE A 137 13.94 -6.70 15.20
C ILE A 137 14.33 -6.36 16.62
N ASN A 138 15.24 -7.12 17.22
CA ASN A 138 15.75 -6.75 18.54
C ASN A 138 16.86 -5.71 18.40
N GLU A 139 16.53 -4.44 18.55
CA GLU A 139 17.48 -3.35 18.39
C GLU A 139 18.57 -3.40 19.46
N CYS A 140 18.29 -3.93 20.66
CA CYS A 140 19.27 -4.02 21.74
C CYS A 140 20.38 -5.05 21.51
N ILE A 141 20.21 -5.99 20.57
CA ILE A 141 21.21 -7.01 20.24
C ILE A 141 22.11 -6.56 19.09
N ASP A 142 21.58 -5.75 18.17
CA ASP A 142 22.28 -5.34 16.97
C ASP A 142 22.82 -3.90 17.15
N PRO A 143 24.15 -3.70 17.28
CA PRO A 143 24.72 -2.38 17.47
C PRO A 143 24.43 -1.39 16.33
N PHE A 144 24.06 -1.88 15.14
CA PHE A 144 23.67 -1.02 14.03
C PHE A 144 22.32 -0.33 14.29
N TRP A 145 21.43 -0.97 15.06
CA TRP A 145 20.08 -0.47 15.37
C TRP A 145 19.94 0.10 16.79
N ASN A 146 20.90 -0.19 17.68
CA ASN A 146 20.90 0.33 19.04
C ASN A 146 21.42 1.77 19.11
N GLU A 147 20.52 2.73 19.25
CA GLU A 147 20.88 4.14 19.44
C GLU A 147 20.85 4.59 20.91
N CYS A 148 20.68 3.67 21.87
CA CYS A 148 20.63 4.00 23.29
C CYS A 148 22.02 4.30 23.86
N ASP A 149 22.14 5.41 24.60
CA ASP A 149 23.37 5.73 25.34
C ASP A 149 23.66 4.76 26.50
N GLN A 150 22.61 4.31 27.19
CA GLN A 150 22.72 3.48 28.39
C GLN A 150 21.91 2.19 28.25
N ILE A 151 20.74 2.09 28.88
CA ILE A 151 19.99 0.83 28.96
C ILE A 151 19.00 0.75 27.80
N CYS A 152 19.16 -0.27 26.95
CA CYS A 152 18.19 -0.59 25.90
C CYS A 152 17.19 -1.65 26.38
N ILE A 153 15.90 -1.42 26.13
CA ILE A 153 14.82 -2.38 26.39
C ILE A 153 14.05 -2.65 25.10
N ASN A 154 14.17 -3.87 24.60
CA ASN A 154 13.46 -4.33 23.41
C ASN A 154 11.96 -4.50 23.68
N LYS A 155 11.12 -4.12 22.71
CA LYS A 155 9.68 -4.35 22.68
C LYS A 155 9.27 -4.83 21.29
N ASP A 156 8.09 -5.43 21.17
CA ASP A 156 7.62 -5.89 19.87
C ASP A 156 7.32 -4.68 18.95
N GLY A 157 8.14 -4.52 17.91
CA GLY A 157 8.04 -3.50 16.88
C GLY A 157 8.75 -2.18 17.18
N TYR A 158 9.41 -2.06 18.33
CA TYR A 158 10.16 -0.87 18.73
C TYR A 158 11.07 -1.15 19.93
N TYR A 159 11.92 -0.20 20.30
CA TYR A 159 12.70 -0.25 21.53
C TYR A 159 12.56 1.03 22.35
N THR A 160 12.99 0.97 23.60
CA THR A 160 13.08 2.17 24.44
C THR A 160 14.40 2.23 25.20
N CYS A 161 14.98 3.42 25.23
CA CYS A 161 16.15 3.72 26.03
C CYS A 161 15.74 4.19 27.42
N VAL A 162 16.45 3.72 28.44
CA VAL A 162 16.28 4.12 29.83
C VAL A 162 17.63 4.56 30.37
N CYS A 163 17.62 5.65 31.13
CA CYS A 163 18.82 6.14 31.78
C CYS A 163 18.97 5.53 33.18
N GLU A 164 20.21 5.28 33.57
CA GLU A 164 20.61 4.93 34.91
C GLU A 164 20.23 6.04 35.89
N GLN A 165 20.23 5.70 37.18
CA GLN A 165 19.97 6.69 38.22
C GLN A 165 21.04 7.80 38.18
N GLY A 166 20.61 9.06 38.34
CA GLY A 166 21.48 10.23 38.24
C GLY A 166 21.55 10.84 36.83
N PHE A 167 20.80 10.30 35.87
CA PHE A 167 20.74 10.81 34.50
C PHE A 167 19.32 11.24 34.09
N LEU A 168 19.23 12.29 33.29
CA LEU A 168 18.03 12.77 32.65
C LEU A 168 17.97 12.24 31.21
N LYS A 169 16.83 11.66 30.84
CA LYS A 169 16.60 11.16 29.49
C LYS A 169 16.27 12.31 28.52
N ASP A 170 16.98 12.36 27.41
CA ASP A 170 16.73 13.24 26.27
C ASP A 170 16.71 12.40 24.98
N GLU A 171 15.52 12.11 24.45
CA GLU A 171 15.30 11.15 23.36
C GLU A 171 15.94 9.76 23.63
N ASN A 172 17.03 9.43 22.92
CA ASN A 172 17.81 8.20 23.10
C ASN A 172 19.08 8.40 23.94
N SER A 173 19.35 9.64 24.34
CA SER A 173 20.52 10.06 25.10
C SER A 173 20.25 10.19 26.60
N CYS A 174 21.30 10.03 27.39
CA CYS A 174 21.27 10.15 28.84
C CYS A 174 22.26 11.22 29.30
N GLN A 175 21.72 12.36 29.72
CA GLN A 175 22.51 13.48 30.22
C GLN A 175 22.68 13.37 31.72
N ASP A 176 23.92 13.51 32.18
CA ASP A 176 24.24 13.51 33.60
C ASP A 176 23.54 14.69 34.30
N ILE A 177 22.91 14.42 35.44
CA ILE A 177 22.28 15.46 36.25
C ILE A 177 23.36 16.09 37.12
N ASP A 178 23.69 17.36 36.87
CA ASP A 178 24.65 18.07 37.71
C ASP A 178 24.02 18.45 39.06
N GLU A 179 24.21 17.59 40.07
CA GLU A 179 23.71 17.88 41.43
C GLU A 179 24.45 19.03 42.12
N CYS A 180 25.61 19.46 41.59
CA CYS A 180 26.37 20.60 42.11
C CYS A 180 25.90 21.94 41.53
N ALA A 181 25.16 21.95 40.40
CA ALA A 181 24.62 23.17 39.80
C ALA A 181 23.52 23.84 40.66
N GLY A 182 22.94 23.11 41.60
CA GLY A 182 21.92 23.59 42.54
C GLY A 182 22.39 23.63 43.99
N GLN A 183 21.43 23.57 44.92
CA GLN A 183 21.74 23.39 46.33
C GLN A 183 22.18 21.94 46.57
N ASN A 184 23.42 21.76 47.01
CA ASN A 184 24.02 20.46 47.32
C ASN A 184 24.23 20.29 48.83
N ASP A 185 24.38 19.04 49.26
CA ASP A 185 24.56 18.67 50.68
C ASP A 185 26.04 18.61 51.10
N CYS A 186 26.98 19.11 50.29
CA CYS A 186 28.40 19.09 50.60
C CYS A 186 28.78 20.19 51.58
N ASN A 187 29.66 19.88 52.54
CA ASN A 187 30.14 20.87 53.51
C ASN A 187 31.06 21.92 52.85
N HIS A 188 32.06 21.49 52.08
CA HIS A 188 32.99 22.39 51.41
C HIS A 188 32.72 22.40 49.89
N PHE A 189 33.38 21.53 49.13
CA PHE A 189 33.28 21.52 47.66
C PHE A 189 32.40 20.36 47.18
N CYS A 190 31.69 20.60 46.07
CA CYS A 190 30.92 19.60 45.34
C CYS A 190 31.60 19.37 43.97
N GLU A 191 31.83 18.11 43.63
CA GLU A 191 32.31 17.68 42.31
C GLU A 191 31.26 16.80 41.66
N ASN A 192 30.74 17.25 40.52
CA ASN A 192 29.80 16.45 39.73
C ASN A 192 30.51 15.26 39.08
N THR A 193 29.83 14.11 39.00
CA THR A 193 30.36 12.87 38.44
C THR A 193 29.28 12.14 37.63
N PRO A 194 29.62 11.30 36.64
CA PRO A 194 28.59 10.54 35.93
C PRO A 194 27.72 9.69 36.89
N GLY A 195 26.43 9.98 36.96
CA GLY A 195 25.42 9.29 37.78
C GLY A 195 25.35 9.76 39.24
N GLY A 196 26.00 10.87 39.60
CA GLY A 196 25.94 11.42 40.95
C GLY A 196 26.99 12.48 41.25
N TYR A 197 27.27 12.75 42.51
CA TYR A 197 28.30 13.72 42.89
C TYR A 197 29.11 13.23 44.09
N ARG A 198 30.27 13.86 44.31
CA ARG A 198 31.06 13.66 45.51
C ARG A 198 31.44 14.98 46.16
N CYS A 199 31.52 14.96 47.48
CA CYS A 199 31.99 16.09 48.25
C CYS A 199 33.50 15.99 48.46
N THR A 200 34.22 17.09 48.28
CA THR A 200 35.65 17.20 48.58
C THR A 200 35.91 18.31 49.60
N CYS A 201 37.05 18.21 50.30
CA CYS A 201 37.38 19.07 51.42
C CYS A 201 38.58 19.94 51.10
N GLU A 202 38.51 21.20 51.53
CA GLU A 202 39.65 22.11 51.65
C GLU A 202 40.88 21.50 52.33
N GLU A 203 42.03 22.09 52.04
CA GLU A 203 43.30 21.70 52.64
C GLU A 203 43.23 21.77 54.18
N GLY A 204 43.83 20.80 54.86
CA GLY A 204 43.72 20.63 56.31
C GLY A 204 42.47 19.87 56.79
N PHE A 205 41.56 19.47 55.90
CA PHE A 205 40.38 18.64 56.23
C PHE A 205 40.33 17.32 55.45
N LYS A 206 39.72 16.29 56.03
CA LYS A 206 39.42 15.01 55.40
C LYS A 206 37.91 14.77 55.40
N LEU A 207 37.42 14.12 54.35
CA LEU A 207 36.01 13.76 54.24
C LEU A 207 35.63 12.76 55.34
N ASN A 208 34.52 12.99 56.01
CA ASN A 208 33.95 12.08 56.98
C ASN A 208 33.44 10.83 56.26
N VAL A 209 34.01 9.67 56.60
CA VAL A 209 33.69 8.40 55.94
C VAL A 209 32.27 7.90 56.25
N SER A 210 31.65 8.41 57.32
CA SER A 210 30.33 7.96 57.77
C SER A 210 29.20 8.51 56.90
N ASP A 211 29.27 9.81 56.56
CA ASP A 211 28.24 10.50 55.75
C ASP A 211 28.70 10.87 54.34
N LYS A 212 30.03 10.85 54.08
CA LYS A 212 30.68 11.25 52.82
C LYS A 212 30.30 12.67 52.34
N ARG A 213 29.89 13.54 53.26
CA ARG A 213 29.40 14.90 52.99
C ARG A 213 30.09 15.95 53.84
N THR A 214 30.43 15.60 55.09
CA THR A 214 31.04 16.54 56.04
C THR A 214 32.57 16.46 56.06
N CYS A 215 33.23 17.60 56.28
CA CYS A 215 34.69 17.69 56.38
C CYS A 215 35.13 17.81 57.85
N ILE A 216 36.09 16.98 58.27
CA ILE A 216 36.68 16.99 59.61
C ILE A 216 38.18 17.33 59.53
N ARG A 217 38.72 18.07 60.50
CA ARG A 217 40.15 18.45 60.48
C ARG A 217 41.04 17.21 60.44
N LYS A 218 42.12 17.29 59.66
CA LYS A 218 43.23 16.33 59.71
C LYS A 218 43.95 16.54 61.04
N ASN A 219 44.16 15.46 61.80
CA ASN A 219 44.97 15.47 63.00
C ASN A 219 46.45 15.50 62.65
#